data_AF-A0A951PBX7-F1
#
_entry.id   AF-A0A951PBX7-F1
#
_cell.length_a   1.000
_cell.length_b   1.000
_cell.length_c   1.000
_cell.angle_alpha   90.00
_cell.angle_beta   90.00
_cell.angle_gamma   90.00
#
_symmetry.space_group_name_H-M   'P 1'
#
loop_
_entity.id
_entity.type
_entity.pdbx_description
1 polymer ?
#
loop_
_entity_poly.entity_id
_entity_poly.type
_entity_poly.pdbx_seq_one_letter_code
_entity_poly.pdbx_strand_id
1 'polypeptide(L)'
;MTSSQSERFRSATEFPKTLDRLAPAEAEQIYVEMRDCLVFTNRSRAQLTRRNEEHKQKVQLVKADVERLQAMIQQLGAEKQQMARSNQQTVSELTEQVELMSTHFDQLTAAFDGIADIENPAGFMAQPSRFFRFIQALKAVILFWRDESNSPALPNYSVSQPAVTEAERRENPQMHSDQASQGRSLLDQ
;
A
#
# COMPACT_ATOMS: atom_id res chain seq x y z
N MET A 1 8.89 -57.42 6.51
CA MET A 1 8.29 -56.68 7.65
C MET A 1 9.40 -55.88 8.31
N THR A 2 9.36 -54.58 8.14
CA THR A 2 10.42 -53.61 8.48
C THR A 2 10.15 -53.00 9.85
N SER A 3 10.82 -53.48 10.88
CA SER A 3 10.83 -52.86 12.21
C SER A 3 12.21 -53.08 12.83
N SER A 4 13.10 -52.09 12.72
CA SER A 4 14.39 -52.13 13.44
C SER A 4 15.14 -50.79 13.45
N GLN A 5 14.42 -49.67 13.51
CA GLN A 5 15.05 -48.39 13.90
C GLN A 5 14.56 -47.88 15.26
N SER A 6 13.38 -48.29 15.72
CA SER A 6 12.85 -47.93 17.05
C SER A 6 13.44 -48.72 18.21
N GLU A 7 14.20 -49.80 17.96
CA GLU A 7 14.77 -50.66 19.01
C GLU A 7 16.19 -50.24 19.44
N ARG A 8 16.81 -49.25 18.80
CA ARG A 8 18.22 -48.92 19.06
C ARG A 8 18.46 -48.21 20.40
N PHE A 9 17.44 -47.56 20.95
CA PHE A 9 17.56 -46.77 22.16
C PHE A 9 16.47 -47.16 23.15
N ARG A 10 16.91 -47.66 24.31
CA ARG A 10 16.04 -48.08 25.42
C ARG A 10 15.67 -46.87 26.26
N SER A 11 14.48 -46.90 26.87
CA SER A 11 14.09 -45.84 27.81
C SER A 11 15.03 -45.85 29.03
N ALA A 12 15.27 -44.68 29.62
CA ALA A 12 16.07 -44.56 30.85
C ALA A 12 15.50 -45.43 32.00
N THR A 13 14.21 -45.75 31.96
CA THR A 13 13.52 -46.61 32.92
C THR A 13 13.73 -48.11 32.71
N GLU A 14 14.26 -48.51 31.55
CA GLU A 14 14.48 -49.91 31.17
C GLU A 14 15.87 -50.42 31.57
N PHE A 15 16.77 -49.53 31.99
CA PHE A 15 18.08 -49.93 32.50
C PHE A 15 17.99 -50.50 33.93
N PRO A 16 18.73 -51.57 34.24
CA PRO A 16 18.73 -52.16 35.57
C PRO A 16 19.28 -51.18 36.60
N LYS A 17 18.63 -51.10 37.76
CA LYS A 17 19.04 -50.20 38.86
C LYS A 17 20.30 -50.68 39.60
N THR A 18 20.62 -51.98 39.50
CA THR A 18 21.73 -52.65 40.18
C THR A 18 22.37 -53.67 39.24
N LEU A 19 23.69 -53.77 39.24
CA LEU A 19 24.46 -54.70 38.39
C LEU A 19 24.98 -55.93 39.13
N ASP A 20 24.72 -56.03 40.44
CA ASP A 20 25.31 -57.03 41.35
C ASP A 20 25.01 -58.50 40.99
N ARG A 21 24.02 -58.74 40.11
CA ARG A 21 23.59 -60.08 39.68
C ARG A 21 23.94 -60.41 38.23
N LEU A 22 24.59 -59.50 37.50
CA LEU A 22 24.96 -59.72 36.10
C LEU A 22 26.38 -60.26 35.98
N ALA A 23 26.62 -61.07 34.95
CA ALA A 23 27.97 -61.46 34.59
C ALA A 23 28.77 -60.22 34.15
N PRO A 24 30.10 -60.16 34.39
CA PRO A 24 30.91 -58.98 34.08
C PRO A 24 30.79 -58.50 32.62
N ALA A 25 30.74 -59.43 31.67
CA ALA A 25 30.59 -59.12 30.25
C ALA A 25 29.22 -58.49 29.90
N GLU A 26 28.15 -58.93 30.55
CA GLU A 26 26.81 -58.36 30.36
C GLU A 26 26.71 -56.97 30.99
N ALA A 27 27.32 -56.78 32.16
CA ALA A 27 27.39 -55.47 32.80
C ALA A 27 28.13 -54.44 31.94
N GLU A 28 29.27 -54.80 31.36
CA GLU A 28 30.01 -53.92 30.43
C GLU A 28 29.18 -53.56 29.19
N GLN A 29 28.46 -54.53 28.61
CA GLN A 29 27.60 -54.27 27.46
C GLN A 29 26.48 -53.28 27.78
N ILE A 30 25.82 -53.44 28.94
CA ILE A 30 24.79 -52.50 29.40
C ILE A 30 25.39 -51.11 29.65
N TYR A 31 26.59 -51.01 30.21
CA TYR A 31 27.27 -49.73 30.39
C TYR A 31 27.54 -49.01 29.06
N VAL A 32 28.00 -49.73 28.04
CA VAL A 32 28.23 -49.15 26.70
C VAL A 32 26.91 -48.65 26.10
N GLU A 33 25.84 -49.44 26.20
CA GLU A 33 24.51 -49.03 25.72
C GLU A 33 23.98 -47.80 26.47
N MET A 34 24.09 -47.75 27.80
CA MET A 34 23.72 -46.58 28.61
C MET A 34 24.48 -45.34 28.17
N ARG A 35 25.80 -45.47 27.95
CA ARG A 35 26.65 -44.37 27.51
C ARG A 35 26.19 -43.83 26.16
N ASP A 36 25.92 -44.72 25.21
CA ASP A 36 25.49 -44.34 23.86
C ASP A 36 24.10 -43.68 23.88
N CYS A 37 23.17 -44.18 24.70
CA CYS A 37 21.87 -43.56 24.93
C CYS A 37 21.99 -42.15 25.54
N LEU A 38 22.92 -41.97 26.48
CA LEU A 38 23.15 -40.68 27.14
C LEU A 38 23.80 -39.66 26.20
N VAL A 39 24.76 -40.10 25.37
CA VAL A 39 25.37 -39.25 24.33
C VAL A 39 24.32 -38.82 23.31
N PHE A 40 23.49 -39.75 22.84
CA PHE A 40 22.42 -39.44 21.90
C PHE A 40 21.40 -38.45 22.49
N THR A 41 20.94 -38.70 23.72
CA THR A 41 19.98 -37.82 24.41
C THR A 41 20.55 -36.42 24.65
N ASN A 42 21.82 -36.30 25.02
CA ASN A 42 22.45 -34.99 25.17
C ASN A 42 22.57 -34.26 23.82
N ARG A 43 22.92 -34.98 22.75
CA ARG A 43 22.98 -34.40 21.40
C ARG A 43 21.60 -33.95 20.92
N SER A 44 20.56 -34.76 21.13
CA SER A 44 19.19 -34.40 20.75
C SER A 44 18.68 -33.20 21.55
N ARG A 45 18.96 -33.14 22.86
CA ARG A 45 18.65 -31.99 23.71
C ARG A 45 19.34 -30.71 23.24
N ALA A 46 20.62 -30.78 22.88
CA ALA A 46 21.36 -29.65 22.34
C ALA A 46 20.76 -29.15 21.02
N GLN A 47 20.38 -30.07 20.13
CA GLN A 47 19.69 -29.71 18.87
C GLN A 47 18.33 -29.07 19.11
N LEU A 48 17.54 -29.60 20.04
CA LEU A 48 16.25 -29.01 20.40
C LEU A 48 16.41 -27.59 20.97
N THR A 49 17.40 -27.40 21.84
CA THR A 49 17.71 -26.08 22.42
C THR A 49 18.07 -25.08 21.31
N ARG A 50 18.94 -25.49 20.38
CA ARG A 50 19.33 -24.66 19.23
C ARG A 50 18.15 -24.32 18.33
N ARG A 51 17.33 -25.32 17.95
CA ARG A 51 16.14 -25.08 17.12
C ARG A 51 15.13 -24.18 17.83
N ASN A 52 14.93 -24.35 19.13
CA ASN A 52 14.04 -23.51 19.92
C ASN A 52 14.51 -22.05 19.89
N GLU A 53 15.82 -21.81 20.02
CA GLU A 53 16.40 -20.48 19.94
C GLU A 53 16.27 -19.87 18.54
N GLU A 54 16.53 -20.64 17.48
CA GLU A 54 16.31 -20.22 16.09
C GLU A 54 14.84 -19.86 15.84
N HIS A 55 13.89 -20.62 16.40
CA HIS A 55 12.46 -20.32 16.31
C HIS A 55 12.08 -19.04 17.07
N LYS A 56 12.63 -18.82 18.27
CA LYS A 56 12.40 -17.57 19.04
C LYS A 56 12.87 -16.35 18.25
N GLN A 57 14.06 -16.42 17.67
CA GLN A 57 14.60 -15.33 16.84
C GLN A 57 13.71 -15.05 15.62
N LYS A 58 13.27 -16.10 14.92
CA LYS A 58 12.33 -15.95 13.80
C LYS A 58 11.01 -15.33 14.22
N VAL A 59 10.45 -15.75 15.35
CA VAL A 59 9.21 -15.17 15.88
C VAL A 59 9.38 -13.69 16.21
N GLN A 60 10.51 -13.28 16.78
CA GLN A 60 10.80 -11.88 17.04
C GLN A 60 10.89 -11.05 15.75
N LEU A 61 11.56 -11.56 14.72
CA LEU A 61 11.64 -10.90 13.41
C LEU A 61 10.25 -10.74 12.79
N VAL A 62 9.47 -11.82 12.73
CA VAL A 62 8.10 -11.77 12.19
C VAL A 62 7.22 -10.81 12.97
N LYS A 63 7.34 -10.77 14.30
CA LYS A 63 6.61 -9.82 15.14
C LYS A 63 6.96 -8.37 14.77
N ALA A 64 8.25 -8.05 14.64
CA ALA A 64 8.69 -6.72 14.24
C ALA A 64 8.18 -6.33 12.85
N ASP A 65 8.16 -7.30 11.91
CA ASP A 65 7.63 -7.08 10.56
C ASP A 65 6.12 -6.81 10.58
N VAL A 66 5.36 -7.56 11.38
CA VAL A 66 3.92 -7.34 11.57
C VAL A 66 3.67 -5.95 12.16
N GLU A 67 4.41 -5.54 13.18
CA GLU A 67 4.29 -4.21 13.79
C GLU A 67 4.56 -3.08 12.78
N ARG A 68 5.60 -3.25 11.95
CA ARG A 68 5.93 -2.31 10.87
C ARG A 68 4.84 -2.23 9.79
N LEU A 69 4.31 -3.38 9.37
CA LEU A 69 3.21 -3.43 8.40
C LEU A 69 1.94 -2.80 8.98
N GLN A 70 1.65 -3.03 10.26
CA GLN A 70 0.51 -2.42 10.95
C GLN A 70 0.64 -0.89 10.96
N ALA A 71 1.84 -0.36 11.24
CA ALA A 71 2.10 1.08 11.20
C ALA A 71 1.90 1.66 9.79
N MET A 72 2.39 0.97 8.75
CA MET A 72 2.20 1.38 7.36
C MET A 72 0.72 1.38 6.95
N ILE A 73 -0.05 0.36 7.37
CA ILE A 73 -1.51 0.31 7.13
C ILE A 73 -2.22 1.49 7.80
N GLN A 74 -1.84 1.83 9.04
CA GLN A 74 -2.42 2.98 9.73
C GLN A 74 -2.11 4.29 9.02
N GLN A 75 -0.86 4.49 8.57
CA GLN A 75 -0.46 5.67 7.82
C GLN A 75 -1.23 5.79 6.50
N LEU A 76 -1.27 4.73 5.69
CA LEU A 76 -2.04 4.70 4.43
C LEU A 76 -3.53 4.93 4.67
N GLY A 77 -4.07 4.42 5.78
CA GLY A 77 -5.45 4.67 6.19
C GLY A 77 -5.71 6.16 6.47
N ALA A 78 -4.79 6.83 7.17
CA ALA A 78 -4.88 8.26 7.44
C ALA A 78 -4.74 9.10 6.16
N GLU A 79 -3.76 8.78 5.30
CA GLU A 79 -3.56 9.45 4.00
C GLU A 79 -4.79 9.31 3.10
N LYS A 80 -5.40 8.12 3.04
CA LYS A 80 -6.64 7.89 2.29
C LYS A 80 -7.79 8.75 2.82
N GLN A 81 -7.95 8.84 4.14
CA GLN A 81 -8.99 9.68 4.74
C GLN A 81 -8.75 11.16 4.45
N GLN A 82 -7.51 11.62 4.52
CA GLN A 82 -7.14 12.99 4.17
C GLN A 82 -7.43 13.28 2.70
N MET A 83 -7.05 12.39 1.79
CA MET A 83 -7.32 12.52 0.36
C MET A 83 -8.83 12.53 0.07
N ALA A 84 -9.61 11.67 0.73
CA ALA A 84 -11.07 11.67 0.58
C ALA A 84 -11.70 13.00 1.03
N ARG A 85 -11.23 13.57 2.15
CA ARG A 85 -11.68 14.89 2.61
C ARG A 85 -11.28 16.00 1.65
N SER A 86 -10.05 15.98 1.16
CA SER A 86 -9.56 16.95 0.17
C SER A 86 -10.40 16.89 -1.10
N ASN A 87 -10.68 15.69 -1.61
CA ASN A 87 -11.50 15.52 -2.81
C ASN A 87 -12.94 16.00 -2.59
N GLN A 88 -13.53 15.70 -1.42
CA GLN A 88 -14.86 16.19 -1.09
C GLN A 88 -14.90 17.72 -1.03
N GLN A 89 -13.87 18.35 -0.47
CA GLN A 89 -13.74 19.80 -0.44
C GLN A 89 -13.64 20.37 -1.87
N THR A 90 -12.74 19.82 -2.70
CA THR A 90 -12.61 20.26 -4.10
C THR A 90 -13.91 20.10 -4.89
N VAL A 91 -14.62 18.99 -4.72
CA VAL A 91 -15.93 18.81 -5.38
C VAL A 91 -16.95 19.81 -4.88
N SER A 92 -16.97 20.12 -3.58
CA SER A 92 -17.86 21.14 -3.01
C SER A 92 -17.57 22.52 -3.58
N GLU A 93 -16.30 22.92 -3.62
CA GLU A 93 -15.85 24.20 -4.20
C GLU A 93 -16.22 24.29 -5.68
N LEU A 94 -16.01 23.20 -6.44
CA LEU A 94 -16.37 23.15 -7.86
C LEU A 94 -17.89 23.23 -8.06
N THR A 95 -18.67 22.61 -7.18
CA THR A 95 -20.14 22.66 -7.23
C THR A 95 -20.64 24.09 -7.00
N GLU A 96 -20.10 24.78 -6.00
CA GLU A 96 -20.41 26.18 -5.71
C GLU A 96 -20.06 27.09 -6.90
N GLN A 97 -18.90 26.88 -7.52
CA GLN A 97 -18.50 27.61 -8.73
C GLN A 97 -19.46 27.37 -9.90
N VAL A 98 -19.91 26.12 -10.12
CA VAL A 98 -20.88 25.79 -11.17
C VAL A 98 -22.22 26.45 -10.90
N GLU A 99 -22.71 26.46 -9.67
CA GLU A 99 -23.96 27.13 -9.28
C GLU A 99 -23.88 28.65 -9.50
N LEU A 100 -22.75 29.27 -9.11
CA LEU A 100 -22.50 30.68 -9.32
C LEU A 100 -22.43 31.02 -10.82
N MET A 101 -21.75 30.19 -11.61
CA MET A 101 -21.69 30.33 -13.06
C MET A 101 -23.07 30.17 -13.70
N SER A 102 -23.88 29.19 -13.26
CA SER A 102 -25.27 29.02 -13.71
C SER A 102 -26.09 30.29 -13.45
N THR A 103 -25.95 30.87 -12.26
CA THR A 103 -26.65 32.11 -11.90
C THR A 103 -26.24 33.28 -12.81
N HIS A 104 -24.95 33.39 -13.14
CA HIS A 104 -24.48 34.39 -14.10
C HIS A 104 -25.02 34.16 -15.51
N PHE A 105 -25.16 32.90 -15.96
CA PHE A 105 -25.77 32.58 -17.25
C PHE A 105 -27.28 32.86 -17.27
N ASP A 106 -28.00 32.59 -16.19
CA ASP A 106 -29.43 32.93 -16.07
C ASP A 106 -29.63 34.44 -16.14
N GLN A 107 -28.77 35.23 -15.47
CA GLN A 107 -28.79 36.69 -15.55
C GLN A 107 -28.50 37.19 -16.97
N LEU A 108 -27.56 36.57 -17.68
CA LEU A 108 -27.24 36.90 -19.06
C LEU A 108 -28.41 36.55 -20.00
N THR A 109 -29.04 35.39 -19.80
CA THR A 109 -30.19 34.93 -20.59
C THR A 109 -31.39 35.85 -20.38
N ALA A 110 -31.71 36.19 -19.14
CA ALA A 110 -32.77 37.16 -18.83
C ALA A 110 -32.48 38.56 -19.42
N ALA A 111 -31.22 38.99 -19.45
CA ALA A 111 -30.83 40.24 -20.09
C ALA A 111 -30.92 40.16 -21.62
N PHE A 112 -30.66 38.99 -22.22
CA PHE A 112 -30.80 38.74 -23.64
C PHE A 112 -32.27 38.72 -24.08
N ASP A 113 -33.15 38.00 -23.37
CA ASP A 113 -34.59 37.96 -23.66
C ASP A 113 -35.21 39.37 -23.60
N GLY A 114 -34.77 40.20 -22.65
CA GLY A 114 -35.19 41.61 -22.56
C GLY A 114 -34.77 42.50 -23.75
N ILE A 115 -33.85 42.02 -24.60
CA ILE A 115 -33.41 42.64 -25.86
C ILE A 115 -34.02 41.94 -27.07
N ALA A 116 -34.23 40.62 -27.03
CA ALA A 116 -34.82 39.85 -28.13
C ALA A 116 -36.26 40.29 -28.47
N ASP A 117 -37.01 40.79 -27.50
CA ASP A 117 -38.32 41.45 -27.69
C ASP A 117 -38.27 42.74 -28.55
N ILE A 118 -37.09 43.15 -29.06
CA ILE A 118 -36.84 44.36 -29.86
C ILE A 118 -36.77 44.08 -31.38
N GLU A 119 -37.14 42.87 -31.86
CA GLU A 119 -37.29 42.61 -33.32
C GLU A 119 -38.37 43.48 -34.02
N ASN A 120 -38.96 44.45 -33.32
CA ASN A 120 -39.74 45.53 -33.91
C ASN A 120 -38.84 46.76 -34.18
N PRO A 121 -38.61 47.19 -35.44
CA PRO A 121 -37.59 48.18 -35.82
C PRO A 121 -37.75 49.60 -35.24
N ALA A 122 -38.83 49.86 -34.49
CA ALA A 122 -39.04 51.10 -33.74
C ALA A 122 -38.53 51.05 -32.28
N GLY A 123 -38.20 49.88 -31.73
CA GLY A 123 -37.87 49.68 -30.31
C GLY A 123 -36.40 49.93 -29.93
N PHE A 124 -35.48 49.83 -30.89
CA PHE A 124 -34.03 49.93 -30.65
C PHE A 124 -33.58 51.31 -30.13
N MET A 125 -34.31 52.36 -30.51
CA MET A 125 -34.06 53.74 -30.05
C MET A 125 -34.82 54.10 -28.76
N ALA A 126 -35.74 53.26 -28.27
CA ALA A 126 -36.67 53.65 -27.22
C ALA A 126 -36.18 53.33 -25.80
N GLN A 127 -35.26 52.37 -25.58
CA GLN A 127 -34.83 51.97 -24.22
C GLN A 127 -33.35 51.58 -24.12
N PRO A 128 -32.40 52.55 -24.15
CA PRO A 128 -30.96 52.30 -24.00
C PRO A 128 -30.60 51.59 -22.69
N SER A 129 -31.40 51.76 -21.64
CA SER A 129 -31.20 51.14 -20.33
C SER A 129 -31.20 49.60 -20.36
N ARG A 130 -31.88 48.96 -21.32
CA ARG A 130 -31.91 47.48 -21.44
C ARG A 130 -30.63 46.94 -22.09
N PHE A 131 -30.16 47.61 -23.15
CA PHE A 131 -28.89 47.29 -23.79
C PHE A 131 -27.71 47.44 -22.83
N PHE A 132 -27.69 48.51 -22.03
CA PHE A 132 -26.66 48.68 -20.98
C PHE A 132 -26.69 47.57 -19.92
N ARG A 133 -27.88 47.06 -19.55
CA ARG A 133 -27.99 45.92 -18.61
C ARG A 133 -27.40 44.64 -19.17
N PHE A 134 -27.62 44.36 -20.46
CA PHE A 134 -27.00 43.21 -21.13
C PHE A 134 -25.48 43.33 -21.23
N ILE A 135 -24.96 44.50 -21.64
CA ILE A 135 -23.51 44.75 -21.66
C ILE A 135 -22.91 44.64 -20.26
N GLN A 136 -23.64 45.09 -19.23
CA GLN A 136 -23.20 44.96 -17.84
C GLN A 136 -23.19 43.50 -17.36
N ALA A 137 -24.20 42.70 -17.74
CA ALA A 137 -24.24 41.26 -17.46
C ALA A 137 -23.11 40.51 -18.21
N LEU A 138 -22.88 40.84 -19.48
CA LEU A 138 -21.77 40.30 -20.28
C LEU A 138 -20.42 40.64 -19.65
N LYS A 139 -20.24 41.91 -19.22
CA LYS A 139 -19.04 42.35 -18.52
C LYS A 139 -18.83 41.60 -17.21
N ALA A 140 -19.90 41.30 -16.47
CA ALA A 140 -19.81 40.52 -15.24
C ALA A 140 -19.32 39.08 -15.50
N VAL A 141 -19.85 38.41 -16.53
CA VAL A 141 -19.40 37.07 -16.94
C VAL A 141 -17.93 37.08 -17.41
N ILE A 142 -17.55 38.07 -18.23
CA ILE A 142 -16.18 38.20 -18.75
C ILE A 142 -15.19 38.50 -17.61
N LEU A 143 -15.56 39.35 -16.65
CA LEU A 143 -14.71 39.64 -15.50
C LEU A 143 -14.57 38.43 -14.57
N PHE A 144 -15.65 37.69 -14.34
CA PHE A 144 -15.62 36.44 -13.58
C PHE A 144 -14.65 35.42 -14.21
N TRP A 145 -14.78 35.18 -15.52
CA TRP A 145 -13.87 34.30 -16.27
C TRP A 145 -12.40 34.79 -16.27
N ARG A 146 -12.19 36.11 -16.24
CA ARG A 146 -10.84 36.69 -16.22
C ARG A 146 -10.19 36.60 -14.84
N ASP A 147 -10.98 36.72 -13.77
CA ASP A 147 -10.46 36.59 -12.40
C ASP A 147 -10.03 35.14 -12.09
N GLU A 148 -10.72 34.14 -12.65
CA GLU A 148 -10.33 32.72 -12.52
C GLU A 148 -8.97 32.37 -13.13
N SER A 149 -8.51 33.12 -14.14
CA SER A 149 -7.17 32.91 -14.73
C SER A 149 -6.01 33.34 -13.81
N ASN A 150 -6.31 33.96 -12.66
CA ASN A 150 -5.36 34.30 -11.59
C ASN A 150 -5.49 33.39 -10.35
N SER A 151 -6.36 32.37 -10.37
CA SER A 151 -6.50 31.42 -9.27
C SER A 151 -5.30 30.46 -9.24
N PRO A 152 -4.78 30.08 -8.04
CA PRO A 152 -3.54 29.32 -7.92
C PRO A 152 -3.68 28.01 -8.70
N ALA A 153 -2.69 27.75 -9.55
CA ALA A 153 -2.59 26.52 -10.34
C ALA A 153 -3.00 25.32 -9.48
N LEU A 154 -3.96 24.53 -9.99
CA LEU A 154 -4.28 23.20 -9.48
C LEU A 154 -2.97 22.51 -9.09
N PRO A 155 -2.89 21.86 -7.91
CA PRO A 155 -1.68 21.18 -7.51
C PRO A 155 -1.28 20.25 -8.64
N ASN A 156 -0.12 20.54 -9.23
CA ASN A 156 0.45 19.75 -10.29
C ASN A 156 0.61 18.34 -9.72
N TYR A 157 -0.31 17.44 -10.04
CA TYR A 157 -0.14 16.00 -9.89
C TYR A 157 0.88 15.53 -10.94
N SER A 158 2.05 16.19 -10.99
CA SER A 158 3.29 15.48 -11.19
C SER A 158 3.34 14.41 -10.11
N VAL A 159 2.85 13.22 -10.47
CA VAL A 159 3.27 11.95 -9.89
C VAL A 159 4.79 12.05 -9.86
N SER A 160 5.30 12.48 -8.72
CA SER A 160 6.71 12.45 -8.42
C SER A 160 6.98 10.96 -8.31
N GLN A 161 7.28 10.34 -9.44
CA GLN A 161 7.91 9.04 -9.42
C GLN A 161 9.10 9.24 -8.48
N PRO A 162 9.17 8.53 -7.35
CA PRO A 162 10.34 8.60 -6.50
C PRO A 162 11.52 8.33 -7.43
N ALA A 163 12.51 9.21 -7.43
CA ALA A 163 13.73 9.01 -8.19
C ALA A 163 14.33 7.69 -7.70
N VAL A 164 14.03 6.60 -8.42
CA VAL A 164 14.47 5.25 -8.07
C VAL A 164 15.98 5.30 -8.09
N THR A 165 16.58 5.24 -6.91
CA THR A 165 18.03 5.29 -6.79
C THR A 165 18.62 4.05 -7.44
N GLU A 166 19.80 4.17 -8.05
CA GLU A 166 20.52 3.05 -8.67
C GLU A 166 20.71 1.87 -7.70
N ALA A 167 20.75 2.15 -6.39
CA ALA A 167 20.83 1.17 -5.32
C ALA A 167 19.57 0.30 -5.23
N GLU A 168 18.39 0.90 -5.32
CA GLU A 168 17.10 0.20 -5.26
C GLU A 168 16.89 -0.71 -6.48
N ARG A 169 17.36 -0.28 -7.66
CA ARG A 169 17.38 -1.11 -8.87
C ARG A 169 18.27 -2.35 -8.75
N ARG A 170 19.36 -2.26 -7.99
CA ARG A 170 20.27 -3.40 -7.76
C ARG A 170 19.70 -4.41 -6.77
N GLU A 171 18.96 -3.95 -5.76
CA GLU A 171 18.40 -4.84 -4.74
C GLU A 171 17.12 -5.56 -5.20
N ASN A 172 16.33 -4.95 -6.08
CA ASN A 172 15.07 -5.53 -6.57
C ASN A 172 14.97 -5.54 -8.11
N PRO A 173 15.86 -6.27 -8.83
CA PRO A 173 15.91 -6.24 -10.30
C PRO A 173 14.62 -6.78 -10.96
N GLN A 174 13.89 -7.65 -10.26
CA GLN A 174 12.63 -8.24 -10.73
C GLN A 174 11.44 -7.27 -10.78
N MET A 175 11.51 -6.13 -10.08
CA MET A 175 10.45 -5.11 -10.11
C MET A 175 10.63 -4.06 -11.20
N HIS A 176 11.81 -4.05 -11.84
CA HIS A 176 12.14 -3.11 -12.91
C HIS A 176 12.35 -3.91 -14.19
N SER A 177 11.26 -4.14 -14.93
CA SER A 177 11.34 -4.70 -16.27
C SER A 177 12.09 -3.71 -17.15
N ASP A 178 13.34 -4.00 -17.47
CA ASP A 178 14.13 -3.23 -18.42
C ASP A 178 13.39 -3.24 -19.77
N GLN A 179 13.06 -2.06 -20.31
CA GLN A 179 12.47 -1.97 -21.66
C GLN A 179 13.37 -2.63 -22.72
N ALA A 180 14.69 -2.70 -22.50
CA ALA A 180 15.60 -3.41 -23.40
C ALA A 180 15.52 -4.95 -23.30
N SER A 181 14.85 -5.49 -22.27
CA SER A 181 14.61 -6.93 -22.11
C SER A 181 13.32 -7.42 -22.78
N GLN A 182 12.37 -6.52 -23.06
CA GLN A 182 11.16 -6.82 -23.83
C GLN A 182 11.50 -6.94 -25.33
N GLY A 183 11.80 -8.17 -25.77
CA GLY A 183 12.01 -8.47 -27.21
C GLY A 183 13.25 -9.31 -27.52
N ARG A 184 14.15 -9.52 -26.56
CA ARG A 184 15.34 -10.38 -26.76
C ARG A 184 15.00 -11.86 -26.98
N SER A 185 13.86 -12.33 -26.47
CA SER A 185 13.40 -13.71 -26.67
C SER A 185 12.96 -14.03 -28.10
N LEU A 186 12.85 -13.01 -28.98
CA LEU A 186 12.50 -13.19 -30.40
C LEU A 186 13.73 -13.24 -31.31
N LEU A 187 14.95 -13.05 -30.79
CA LEU A 187 16.19 -13.04 -31.58
C LEU A 187 17.07 -14.28 -31.38
N ASP A 188 16.73 -15.16 -30.42
CA ASP A 188 17.45 -16.40 -30.11
C ASP A 188 16.72 -17.68 -30.65
N GLN A 189 15.93 -17.56 -31.72
CA GLN A 189 15.42 -18.71 -32.49
C GLN A 189 16.06 -18.80 -33.87
#